data_AF-A0A0Q9T8G7-F1
#
_entry.id   AF-A0A0Q9T8G7-F1
#
_cell.length_a   1.000
_cell.length_b   1.000
_cell.length_c   1.000
_cell.angle_alpha   90.00
_cell.angle_beta   90.00
_cell.angle_gamma   90.00
#
_symmetry.space_group_name_H-M   'P 1'
#
loop_
_entity.id
_entity.type
_entity.pdbx_description
1 polymer ?
#
loop_
_entity_poly.entity_id
_entity_poly.type
_entity_poly.pdbx_seq_one_letter_code
_entity_poly.pdbx_strand_id
1 'polypeptide(L)'
;MKRIGFIGLGTMGKPMAANLIQKGFMVTVYNRTAEKADELAHLGAEVGLTPAEVARSSDVLITMLSNDASLLETFYSEQGILSGIHPALTIIDSSTVAPQTSQKLAEELAAHFVDFLDAPVTGSKPAAEAGTLTFMVGGSQEVFDEHQDVFLALGSKALYLGPSGSGSYAKLAHNTMVGINLAGLAEGLSIATKAGVNPAQFLEIVRSGGANSKMVELKGDKIIDRDFSNQFSLKLMLKDLQLAQEITGKFQLPTPMLQSAANLFQIGLSKGLGEEDLSSVIQCYEEWMGQQVVRPSEPVVATEKPASPLSGRERRRNTRVKLDISLKLSIYQWEQEGSFSGQNIDGTLFDLSESGLQITSAAPLAPDMFIVIHFPQEAELPPITARVIRIEPDGRSFRYGCMLSALPPYVRIKLEQYIEDHIAYAM
;
A
#
# COMPACT_ATOMS: atom_id res chain seq x y z
N MET A 1 -27.38 -28.25 -17.35
CA MET A 1 -26.70 -27.35 -16.39
C MET A 1 -25.42 -28.05 -16.01
N LYS A 2 -24.24 -27.40 -16.09
CA LYS A 2 -22.95 -28.05 -15.78
C LYS A 2 -22.90 -28.37 -14.27
N ARG A 3 -22.51 -29.60 -13.92
CA ARG A 3 -22.22 -30.02 -12.54
C ARG A 3 -20.79 -29.66 -12.20
N ILE A 4 -20.59 -28.85 -11.17
CA ILE A 4 -19.27 -28.37 -10.77
C ILE A 4 -18.85 -29.00 -9.45
N GLY A 5 -17.75 -29.73 -9.46
CA GLY A 5 -17.05 -30.14 -8.26
C GLY A 5 -16.14 -29.02 -7.77
N PHE A 6 -16.06 -28.81 -6.46
CA PHE A 6 -15.13 -27.84 -5.87
C PHE A 6 -14.39 -28.44 -4.67
N ILE A 7 -13.07 -28.60 -4.80
CA ILE A 7 -12.21 -29.16 -3.76
C ILE A 7 -11.28 -28.09 -3.19
N GLY A 8 -11.40 -27.86 -1.88
CA GLY A 8 -10.57 -26.90 -1.13
C GLY A 8 -11.35 -25.65 -0.74
N LEU A 9 -11.81 -25.59 0.51
CA LEU A 9 -12.71 -24.55 1.02
C LEU A 9 -11.97 -23.61 1.99
N GLY A 10 -10.79 -23.15 1.57
CA GLY A 10 -9.98 -22.18 2.31
C GLY A 10 -10.46 -20.72 2.12
N THR A 11 -9.57 -19.78 2.45
CA THR A 11 -9.81 -18.31 2.33
C THR A 11 -10.32 -17.90 0.94
N MET A 12 -9.83 -18.54 -0.11
CA MET A 12 -10.24 -18.25 -1.50
C MET A 12 -11.35 -19.19 -1.99
N GLY A 13 -11.22 -20.49 -1.74
CA GLY A 13 -12.12 -21.49 -2.34
C GLY A 13 -13.56 -21.43 -1.84
N LYS A 14 -13.77 -21.12 -0.55
CA LYS A 14 -15.13 -20.99 0.02
C LYS A 14 -15.96 -19.90 -0.67
N PRO A 15 -15.51 -18.63 -0.78
CA PRO A 15 -16.28 -17.61 -1.50
C PRO A 15 -16.40 -17.89 -3.00
N MET A 16 -15.42 -18.54 -3.63
CA MET A 16 -15.51 -18.98 -5.03
C MET A 16 -16.66 -19.99 -5.22
N ALA A 17 -16.72 -21.03 -4.39
CA ALA A 17 -17.80 -22.02 -4.44
C ALA A 17 -19.17 -21.38 -4.18
N ALA A 18 -19.27 -20.45 -3.22
CA ALA A 18 -20.51 -19.71 -2.97
C ALA A 18 -20.99 -18.92 -4.21
N ASN A 19 -20.08 -18.30 -4.96
CA ASN A 19 -20.42 -17.57 -6.18
C ASN A 19 -20.96 -18.48 -7.29
N LEU A 20 -20.45 -19.71 -7.41
CA LEU A 20 -21.00 -20.69 -8.36
C LEU A 20 -22.44 -21.07 -8.00
N ILE A 21 -22.70 -21.33 -6.72
CA ILE A 21 -24.06 -21.66 -6.24
C ILE A 21 -25.02 -20.51 -6.51
N GLN A 22 -24.62 -19.27 -6.18
CA GLN A 22 -25.44 -18.08 -6.39
C GLN A 22 -25.72 -17.79 -7.87
N LYS A 23 -24.81 -18.18 -8.77
CA LYS A 23 -24.99 -18.11 -10.22
C LYS A 23 -25.79 -19.30 -10.80
N GLY A 24 -26.30 -20.17 -9.93
CA GLY A 24 -27.22 -21.26 -10.26
C GLY A 24 -26.54 -22.56 -10.68
N PHE A 25 -25.21 -22.70 -10.59
CA PHE A 25 -24.56 -23.97 -10.90
C PHE A 25 -24.93 -25.04 -9.86
N MET A 26 -24.97 -26.30 -10.30
CA MET A 26 -25.05 -27.44 -9.38
C MET A 26 -23.65 -27.69 -8.83
N VAL A 27 -23.43 -27.48 -7.53
CA VAL A 27 -22.09 -27.55 -6.94
C VAL A 27 -22.01 -28.66 -5.91
N THR A 28 -21.03 -29.54 -6.07
CA THR A 28 -20.64 -30.54 -5.07
C THR A 28 -19.29 -30.14 -4.47
N VAL A 29 -19.24 -29.90 -3.17
CA VAL A 29 -18.03 -29.40 -2.50
C VAL A 29 -17.37 -30.47 -1.64
N TYR A 30 -16.05 -30.38 -1.51
CA TYR A 30 -15.28 -31.18 -0.56
C TYR A 30 -14.14 -30.37 0.05
N ASN A 31 -13.89 -30.63 1.33
CA ASN A 31 -12.71 -30.16 2.03
C ASN A 31 -12.28 -31.19 3.07
N ARG A 32 -10.96 -31.32 3.29
CA ARG A 32 -10.41 -32.25 4.29
C ARG A 32 -11.00 -32.06 5.69
N THR A 33 -11.23 -30.82 6.09
CA THR A 33 -11.98 -30.46 7.31
C THR A 33 -13.44 -30.28 6.91
N ALA A 34 -14.28 -31.26 7.25
CA ALA A 34 -15.66 -31.36 6.76
C ALA A 34 -16.50 -30.14 7.16
N GLU A 35 -16.28 -29.58 8.35
CA GLU A 35 -17.03 -28.44 8.89
C GLU A 35 -16.90 -27.17 8.03
N LYS A 36 -15.87 -27.09 7.16
CA LYS A 36 -15.74 -25.96 6.21
C LYS A 36 -16.78 -26.00 5.08
N ALA A 37 -17.45 -27.13 4.87
CA ALA A 37 -18.50 -27.28 3.86
C ALA A 37 -19.90 -26.88 4.38
N ASP A 38 -20.11 -26.83 5.69
CA ASP A 38 -21.44 -26.65 6.31
C ASP A 38 -22.16 -25.39 5.80
N GLU A 39 -21.46 -24.25 5.75
CA GLU A 39 -22.04 -23.01 5.22
C GLU A 39 -22.44 -23.11 3.75
N LEU A 40 -21.68 -23.84 2.93
CA LEU A 40 -22.01 -24.02 1.51
C LEU A 40 -23.16 -25.00 1.32
N ALA A 41 -23.26 -26.02 2.18
CA ALA A 41 -24.40 -26.92 2.21
C ALA A 41 -25.71 -26.15 2.49
N HIS A 42 -25.67 -25.20 3.44
CA HIS A 42 -26.80 -24.31 3.70
C HIS A 42 -27.15 -23.38 2.53
N LEU A 43 -26.17 -23.05 1.68
CA LEU A 43 -26.40 -22.28 0.45
C LEU A 43 -26.91 -23.14 -0.72
N GLY A 44 -26.94 -24.47 -0.58
CA GLY A 44 -27.47 -25.39 -1.58
C GLY A 44 -26.41 -26.24 -2.30
N ALA A 45 -25.17 -26.27 -1.82
CA ALA A 45 -24.18 -27.24 -2.31
C ALA A 45 -24.47 -28.65 -1.80
N GLU A 46 -24.18 -29.65 -2.63
CA GLU A 46 -24.01 -31.02 -2.15
C GLU A 46 -22.62 -31.16 -1.51
N VAL A 47 -22.48 -32.03 -0.51
CA VAL A 47 -21.20 -32.28 0.17
C VAL A 47 -20.73 -33.68 -0.16
N GLY A 48 -19.62 -33.79 -0.89
CA GLY A 48 -18.99 -35.08 -1.18
C GLY A 48 -18.21 -35.60 0.04
N LEU A 49 -18.10 -36.92 0.18
CA LEU A 49 -17.34 -37.55 1.27
C LEU A 49 -15.86 -37.69 0.94
N THR A 50 -15.51 -37.75 -0.35
CA THR A 50 -14.15 -37.94 -0.84
C THR A 50 -13.87 -37.16 -2.13
N PRO A 51 -12.61 -36.80 -2.43
CA PRO A 51 -12.24 -36.23 -3.73
C PRO A 51 -12.70 -37.07 -4.93
N ALA A 52 -12.60 -38.39 -4.83
CA ALA A 52 -13.05 -39.32 -5.88
C ALA A 52 -14.56 -39.20 -6.17
N GLU A 53 -15.38 -39.07 -5.12
CA GLU A 53 -16.83 -38.93 -5.27
C GLU A 53 -17.22 -37.61 -5.94
N VAL A 54 -16.55 -36.51 -5.57
CA VAL A 54 -16.76 -35.22 -6.21
C VAL A 54 -16.35 -35.28 -7.68
N ALA A 55 -15.19 -35.84 -7.99
CA ALA A 55 -14.73 -36.00 -9.37
C ALA A 55 -15.73 -36.81 -10.22
N ARG A 56 -16.25 -37.93 -9.69
CA ARG A 56 -17.17 -38.83 -10.40
C ARG A 56 -18.52 -38.20 -10.77
N SER A 57 -18.95 -37.21 -10.01
CA SER A 57 -20.26 -36.55 -10.15
C SER A 57 -20.18 -35.22 -10.92
N SER A 58 -18.98 -34.80 -11.33
CA SER A 58 -18.72 -33.48 -11.91
C SER A 58 -18.55 -33.55 -13.43
N ASP A 59 -19.02 -32.51 -14.13
CA ASP A 59 -18.59 -32.25 -15.51
C ASP A 59 -17.31 -31.41 -15.51
N VAL A 60 -17.20 -30.48 -14.54
CA VAL A 60 -16.02 -29.64 -14.31
C VAL A 60 -15.62 -29.73 -12.85
N LEU A 61 -14.35 -29.99 -12.57
CA LEU A 61 -13.80 -30.06 -11.21
C LEU A 61 -12.81 -28.91 -10.98
N ILE A 62 -13.03 -28.11 -9.95
CA ILE A 62 -12.13 -27.01 -9.56
C ILE A 62 -11.37 -27.40 -8.29
N THR A 63 -10.04 -27.25 -8.30
CA THR A 63 -9.20 -27.40 -7.09
C THR A 63 -8.64 -26.05 -6.65
N MET A 64 -8.65 -25.78 -5.33
CA MET A 64 -8.11 -24.55 -4.73
C MET A 64 -7.35 -24.88 -3.44
N LEU A 65 -6.13 -25.37 -3.58
CA LEU A 65 -5.33 -25.97 -2.53
C LEU A 65 -4.05 -25.17 -2.22
N SER A 66 -3.45 -25.44 -1.06
CA SER A 66 -2.39 -24.58 -0.49
C SER A 66 -1.01 -24.74 -1.14
N ASN A 67 -0.68 -25.93 -1.62
CA ASN A 67 0.64 -26.26 -2.16
C ASN A 67 0.61 -27.57 -2.96
N ASP A 68 1.72 -27.86 -3.64
CA ASP A 68 1.94 -29.06 -4.44
C ASP A 68 1.66 -30.34 -3.66
N ALA A 69 2.15 -30.47 -2.42
CA ALA A 69 1.93 -31.68 -1.61
C ALA A 69 0.44 -31.94 -1.36
N SER A 70 -0.32 -30.90 -1.03
CA SER A 70 -1.78 -31.01 -0.80
C SER A 70 -2.52 -31.34 -2.09
N LEU A 71 -2.09 -30.77 -3.22
CA LEU A 71 -2.65 -31.07 -4.54
C LEU A 71 -2.40 -32.53 -4.90
N LEU A 72 -1.15 -32.98 -4.85
CA LEU A 72 -0.77 -34.35 -5.18
C LEU A 72 -1.45 -35.37 -4.26
N GLU A 73 -1.52 -35.12 -2.94
CA GLU A 73 -2.27 -35.99 -2.02
C GLU A 73 -3.75 -36.12 -2.42
N THR A 74 -4.37 -35.00 -2.80
CA THR A 74 -5.78 -34.96 -3.24
C THR A 74 -5.97 -35.72 -4.55
N PHE A 75 -5.00 -35.72 -5.45
CA PHE A 75 -5.06 -36.46 -6.72
C PHE A 75 -4.80 -37.95 -6.56
N TYR A 76 -3.73 -38.33 -5.84
CA TYR A 76 -3.15 -39.68 -5.86
C TYR A 76 -3.51 -40.56 -4.66
N SER A 77 -4.20 -40.06 -3.65
CA SER A 77 -4.66 -40.91 -2.54
C SER A 77 -5.64 -41.99 -3.02
N GLU A 78 -5.84 -43.04 -2.23
CA GLU A 78 -6.75 -44.16 -2.58
C GLU A 78 -8.17 -43.67 -2.95
N GLN A 79 -8.64 -42.65 -2.23
CA GLN A 79 -9.93 -41.98 -2.49
C GLN A 79 -9.74 -40.59 -3.15
N GLY A 80 -8.62 -40.41 -3.84
CA GLY A 80 -8.22 -39.19 -4.54
C GLY A 80 -8.97 -38.98 -5.86
N ILE A 81 -8.75 -37.83 -6.48
CA ILE A 81 -9.40 -37.42 -7.73
C ILE A 81 -9.23 -38.49 -8.82
N LEU A 82 -8.04 -39.08 -8.97
CA LEU A 82 -7.76 -40.09 -10.00
C LEU A 82 -8.60 -41.36 -9.87
N SER A 83 -9.09 -41.70 -8.67
CA SER A 83 -10.00 -42.82 -8.44
C SER A 83 -11.46 -42.50 -8.82
N GLY A 84 -11.74 -41.25 -9.20
CA GLY A 84 -13.06 -40.75 -9.55
C GLY A 84 -13.19 -40.17 -10.95
N ILE A 85 -12.09 -40.00 -11.70
CA ILE A 85 -12.13 -39.43 -13.04
C ILE A 85 -12.90 -40.29 -14.04
N HIS A 86 -13.44 -39.64 -15.07
CA HIS A 86 -14.08 -40.26 -16.21
C HIS A 86 -13.78 -39.46 -17.48
N PRO A 87 -13.92 -40.05 -18.69
CA PRO A 87 -13.75 -39.32 -19.94
C PRO A 87 -14.62 -38.06 -20.00
N ALA A 88 -14.09 -37.02 -20.65
CA ALA A 88 -14.72 -35.69 -20.82
C ALA A 88 -14.91 -34.88 -19.53
N LEU A 89 -14.35 -35.31 -18.39
CA LEU A 89 -14.18 -34.44 -17.23
C LEU A 89 -13.16 -33.33 -17.58
N THR A 90 -13.44 -32.09 -17.19
CA THR A 90 -12.44 -31.01 -17.20
C THR A 90 -12.03 -30.66 -15.78
N ILE A 91 -10.73 -30.66 -15.50
CA ILE A 91 -10.18 -30.23 -14.21
C ILE A 91 -9.53 -28.86 -14.37
N ILE A 92 -9.92 -27.90 -13.53
CA ILE A 92 -9.38 -26.55 -13.47
C ILE A 92 -8.68 -26.38 -12.13
N ASP A 93 -7.35 -26.46 -12.11
CA ASP A 93 -6.57 -26.22 -10.90
C ASP A 93 -6.30 -24.73 -10.71
N SER A 94 -6.95 -24.13 -9.72
CA SER A 94 -6.75 -22.72 -9.33
C SER A 94 -5.71 -22.54 -8.24
N SER A 95 -5.06 -23.61 -7.80
CA SER A 95 -3.98 -23.59 -6.82
C SER A 95 -2.74 -22.87 -7.37
N THR A 96 -1.90 -22.34 -6.48
CA THR A 96 -0.56 -21.88 -6.88
C THR A 96 0.46 -22.97 -6.56
N VAL A 97 0.94 -23.65 -7.59
CA VAL A 97 1.85 -24.81 -7.52
C VAL A 97 3.00 -24.68 -8.51
N ALA A 98 3.96 -25.60 -8.47
CA ALA A 98 5.03 -25.62 -9.46
C ALA A 98 4.47 -25.89 -10.87
N PRO A 99 4.95 -25.19 -11.93
CA PRO A 99 4.51 -25.43 -13.31
C PRO A 99 4.73 -26.87 -13.76
N GLN A 100 5.78 -27.54 -13.27
CA GLN A 100 6.04 -28.95 -13.58
C GLN A 100 4.98 -29.88 -12.98
N THR A 101 4.40 -29.53 -11.83
CA THR A 101 3.29 -30.27 -11.24
C THR A 101 2.07 -30.20 -12.15
N SER A 102 1.71 -29.00 -12.63
CA SER A 102 0.62 -28.80 -13.59
C SER A 102 0.84 -29.55 -14.90
N GLN A 103 2.05 -29.51 -15.44
CA GLN A 103 2.42 -30.21 -16.68
C GLN A 103 2.28 -31.73 -16.53
N LYS A 104 2.80 -32.29 -15.44
CA LYS A 104 2.71 -33.72 -15.14
C LYS A 104 1.26 -34.18 -15.01
N LEU A 105 0.43 -33.42 -14.28
CA LEU A 105 -0.99 -33.75 -14.13
C LEU A 105 -1.71 -33.71 -15.47
N ALA A 106 -1.45 -32.69 -16.30
CA ALA A 106 -2.05 -32.60 -17.63
C ALA A 106 -1.68 -33.80 -18.52
N GLU A 107 -0.41 -34.21 -18.53
CA GLU A 107 0.06 -35.37 -19.30
C GLU A 107 -0.61 -36.67 -18.83
N GLU A 108 -0.71 -36.89 -17.51
CA GLU A 108 -1.32 -38.10 -16.95
C GLU A 108 -2.83 -38.16 -17.21
N LEU A 109 -3.54 -37.05 -17.01
CA LEU A 109 -4.99 -36.96 -17.22
C LEU A 109 -5.38 -37.13 -18.69
N ALA A 110 -4.54 -36.67 -19.61
CA ALA A 110 -4.77 -36.85 -21.05
C ALA A 110 -4.85 -38.34 -21.45
N ALA A 111 -4.11 -39.23 -20.77
CA ALA A 111 -4.19 -40.67 -21.00
C ALA A 111 -5.56 -41.28 -20.63
N HIS A 112 -6.37 -40.54 -19.86
CA HIS A 112 -7.71 -40.91 -19.42
C HIS A 112 -8.82 -40.11 -20.11
N PHE A 113 -8.50 -39.33 -21.15
CA PHE A 113 -9.43 -38.43 -21.84
C PHE A 113 -10.05 -37.37 -20.90
N VAL A 114 -9.24 -36.88 -19.94
CA VAL A 114 -9.59 -35.84 -19.01
C VAL A 114 -8.81 -34.58 -19.37
N ASP A 115 -9.51 -33.46 -19.53
CA ASP A 115 -8.88 -32.18 -19.80
C ASP A 115 -8.37 -31.53 -18.51
N PHE A 116 -7.26 -30.80 -18.60
CA PHE A 116 -6.67 -30.11 -17.47
C PHE A 116 -6.25 -28.68 -17.83
N LEU A 117 -6.64 -27.72 -16.99
CA LEU A 117 -6.23 -26.32 -17.07
C LEU A 117 -5.57 -25.90 -15.74
N ASP A 118 -4.33 -25.43 -15.77
CA ASP A 118 -3.77 -24.66 -14.65
C ASP A 118 -4.25 -23.21 -14.74
N ALA A 119 -5.11 -22.82 -13.82
CA ALA A 119 -5.82 -21.55 -13.83
C ALA A 119 -5.71 -20.77 -12.50
N PRO A 120 -4.50 -20.51 -11.97
CA PRO A 120 -4.34 -19.69 -10.77
C PRO A 120 -4.91 -18.27 -10.93
N VAL A 121 -5.22 -17.63 -9.80
CA VAL A 121 -5.95 -16.36 -9.75
C VAL A 121 -5.17 -15.21 -9.11
N THR A 122 -5.56 -13.96 -9.41
CA THR A 122 -5.18 -12.75 -8.67
C THR A 122 -6.43 -11.95 -8.25
N GLY A 123 -6.35 -11.23 -7.11
CA GLY A 123 -7.45 -10.44 -6.53
C GLY A 123 -7.67 -10.56 -5.02
N SER A 124 -7.05 -11.54 -4.35
CA SER A 124 -7.21 -11.82 -2.90
C SER A 124 -8.66 -12.09 -2.47
N LYS A 125 -8.92 -12.23 -1.17
CA LYS A 125 -10.22 -12.59 -0.59
C LYS A 125 -11.36 -11.65 -1.03
N PRO A 126 -11.22 -10.31 -1.02
CA PRO A 126 -12.32 -9.42 -1.43
C PRO A 126 -12.76 -9.64 -2.89
N ALA A 127 -11.83 -9.90 -3.81
CA ALA A 127 -12.20 -10.18 -5.20
C ALA A 127 -12.81 -11.58 -5.36
N ALA A 128 -12.40 -12.55 -4.55
CA ALA A 128 -13.02 -13.87 -4.53
C ALA A 128 -14.47 -13.81 -4.05
N GLU A 129 -14.75 -13.01 -3.02
CA GLU A 129 -16.12 -12.75 -2.53
C GLU A 129 -16.95 -12.03 -3.58
N ALA A 130 -16.40 -11.00 -4.22
CA ALA A 130 -17.10 -10.21 -5.25
C ALA A 130 -17.23 -10.92 -6.61
N GLY A 131 -16.59 -12.07 -6.82
CA GLY A 131 -16.56 -12.76 -8.11
C GLY A 131 -15.83 -11.96 -9.21
N THR A 132 -14.78 -11.22 -8.83
CA THR A 132 -14.04 -10.30 -9.72
C THR A 132 -12.59 -10.71 -9.93
N LEU A 133 -12.21 -11.94 -9.55
CA LEU A 133 -10.88 -12.50 -9.79
C LEU A 133 -10.43 -12.39 -11.25
N THR A 134 -9.12 -12.36 -11.45
CA THR A 134 -8.51 -12.53 -12.78
C THR A 134 -7.80 -13.87 -12.83
N PHE A 135 -8.19 -14.71 -13.79
CA PHE A 135 -7.60 -16.04 -14.02
C PHE A 135 -6.45 -15.96 -15.03
N MET A 136 -5.37 -16.68 -14.74
CA MET A 136 -4.19 -16.87 -15.59
C MET A 136 -4.20 -18.33 -16.05
N VAL A 137 -4.58 -18.61 -17.28
CA VAL A 137 -4.92 -19.99 -17.70
C VAL A 137 -3.88 -20.56 -18.66
N GLY A 138 -3.31 -21.71 -18.30
CA GLY A 138 -2.55 -22.60 -19.16
C GLY A 138 -3.35 -23.86 -19.50
N GLY A 139 -3.12 -24.42 -20.70
CA GLY A 139 -3.74 -25.66 -21.16
C GLY A 139 -4.15 -25.62 -22.64
N SER A 140 -5.17 -26.41 -23.02
CA SER A 140 -5.77 -26.35 -24.35
C SER A 140 -6.56 -25.05 -24.51
N GLN A 141 -6.40 -24.39 -25.66
CA GLN A 141 -7.16 -23.19 -25.99
C GLN A 141 -8.65 -23.52 -26.19
N GLU A 142 -8.94 -24.65 -26.83
CA GLU A 142 -10.29 -25.12 -27.09
C GLU A 142 -11.06 -25.36 -25.78
N VAL A 143 -10.42 -26.04 -24.81
CA VAL A 143 -11.01 -26.29 -23.48
C VAL A 143 -11.20 -24.99 -22.70
N PHE A 144 -10.25 -24.05 -22.80
CA PHE A 144 -10.37 -22.71 -22.20
C PHE A 144 -11.57 -21.94 -22.78
N ASP A 145 -11.77 -21.98 -24.09
CA ASP A 145 -12.87 -21.30 -24.77
C ASP A 145 -14.23 -21.92 -24.40
N GLU A 146 -14.31 -23.25 -24.24
CA GLU A 146 -15.52 -23.97 -23.81
C GLU A 146 -15.97 -23.64 -22.38
N HIS A 147 -15.03 -23.27 -21.51
CA HIS A 147 -15.26 -23.08 -20.07
C HIS A 147 -15.26 -21.60 -19.62
N GLN A 148 -15.41 -20.66 -20.57
CA GLN A 148 -15.54 -19.24 -20.25
C GLN A 148 -16.68 -18.93 -19.27
N ASP A 149 -17.78 -19.69 -19.33
CA ASP A 149 -18.91 -19.56 -18.42
C ASP A 149 -18.52 -19.77 -16.95
N VAL A 150 -17.68 -20.79 -16.68
CA VAL A 150 -17.18 -21.09 -15.34
C VAL A 150 -16.20 -20.02 -14.87
N PHE A 151 -15.28 -19.56 -15.73
CA PHE A 151 -14.34 -18.51 -15.36
C PHE A 151 -15.03 -17.18 -15.05
N LEU A 152 -15.99 -16.75 -15.88
CA LEU A 152 -16.77 -15.53 -15.68
C LEU A 152 -17.80 -15.66 -14.54
N ALA A 153 -18.07 -16.88 -14.09
CA ALA A 153 -18.81 -17.10 -12.85
C ALA A 153 -17.98 -16.73 -11.60
N LEU A 154 -16.66 -16.86 -11.67
CA LEU A 154 -15.75 -16.65 -10.54
C LEU A 154 -14.93 -15.36 -10.63
N GLY A 155 -14.83 -14.78 -11.82
CA GLY A 155 -13.94 -13.67 -12.12
C GLY A 155 -14.52 -12.64 -13.07
N SER A 156 -13.84 -11.51 -13.14
CA SER A 156 -14.12 -10.45 -14.12
C SER A 156 -13.40 -10.70 -15.44
N LYS A 157 -12.34 -11.53 -15.42
CA LYS A 157 -11.48 -11.79 -16.57
C LYS A 157 -10.77 -13.14 -16.47
N ALA A 158 -10.59 -13.79 -17.61
CA ALA A 158 -9.69 -14.92 -17.76
C ALA A 158 -8.79 -14.69 -18.97
N LEU A 159 -7.50 -15.02 -18.83
CA LEU A 159 -6.50 -14.84 -19.87
C LEU A 159 -5.91 -16.20 -20.23
N TYR A 160 -6.00 -16.57 -21.51
CA TYR A 160 -5.24 -17.70 -22.04
C TYR A 160 -3.77 -17.31 -22.23
N LEU A 161 -2.86 -18.10 -21.68
CA LEU A 161 -1.43 -17.81 -21.63
C LEU A 161 -0.58 -18.89 -22.34
N GLY A 162 -1.21 -19.86 -22.98
CA GLY A 162 -0.55 -20.93 -23.73
C GLY A 162 -0.76 -22.32 -23.11
N PRO A 163 0.17 -23.26 -23.37
CA PRO A 163 0.00 -24.67 -22.96
C PRO A 163 0.05 -24.86 -21.44
N SER A 164 -0.18 -26.10 -20.98
CA SER A 164 -0.13 -26.45 -19.56
C SER A 164 1.16 -25.97 -18.88
N GLY A 165 1.00 -25.38 -17.69
CA GLY A 165 2.04 -24.75 -16.90
C GLY A 165 2.17 -23.24 -17.12
N SER A 166 1.66 -22.69 -18.24
CA SER A 166 1.74 -21.24 -18.52
C SER A 166 1.04 -20.39 -17.46
N GLY A 167 -0.11 -20.82 -16.94
CA GLY A 167 -0.83 -20.15 -15.86
C GLY A 167 -0.01 -20.12 -14.58
N SER A 168 0.55 -21.27 -14.20
CA SER A 168 1.46 -21.42 -13.05
C SER A 168 2.72 -20.56 -13.19
N TYR A 169 3.38 -20.52 -14.35
CA TYR A 169 4.53 -19.64 -14.59
C TYR A 169 4.16 -18.17 -14.42
N ALA A 170 3.06 -17.74 -15.05
CA ALA A 170 2.59 -16.36 -14.97
C ALA A 170 2.25 -15.94 -13.54
N LYS A 171 1.62 -16.85 -12.78
CA LYS A 171 1.29 -16.61 -11.37
C LYS A 171 2.51 -16.42 -10.50
N LEU A 172 3.55 -17.24 -10.68
CA LEU A 172 4.77 -17.15 -9.88
C LEU A 172 5.60 -15.90 -10.23
N ALA A 173 5.64 -15.53 -11.52
CA ALA A 173 6.21 -14.25 -11.94
C ALA A 173 5.42 -13.06 -11.35
N HIS A 174 4.09 -13.09 -11.42
CA HIS A 174 3.23 -12.08 -10.81
C HIS A 174 3.46 -11.98 -9.29
N ASN A 175 3.43 -13.09 -8.57
CA ASN A 175 3.61 -13.08 -7.11
C ASN A 175 5.02 -12.70 -6.68
N THR A 176 6.04 -12.93 -7.52
CA THR A 176 7.38 -12.33 -7.34
C THR A 176 7.28 -10.80 -7.30
N MET A 177 6.58 -10.18 -8.26
CA MET A 177 6.36 -8.72 -8.24
C MET A 177 5.57 -8.27 -7.01
N VAL A 178 4.55 -9.02 -6.60
CA VAL A 178 3.76 -8.72 -5.38
C VAL A 178 4.65 -8.71 -4.14
N GLY A 179 5.49 -9.74 -3.96
CA GLY A 179 6.42 -9.84 -2.84
C GLY A 179 7.46 -8.70 -2.83
N ILE A 180 8.04 -8.38 -3.99
CA ILE A 180 9.00 -7.27 -4.14
C ILE A 180 8.34 -5.92 -3.84
N ASN A 181 7.14 -5.67 -4.38
CA ASN A 181 6.42 -4.43 -4.14
C ASN A 181 6.09 -4.24 -2.65
N LEU A 182 5.72 -5.31 -1.95
CA LEU A 182 5.46 -5.24 -0.52
C LEU A 182 6.74 -5.02 0.30
N ALA A 183 7.82 -5.71 -0.05
CA ALA A 183 9.12 -5.49 0.59
C ALA A 183 9.58 -4.03 0.41
N GLY A 184 9.45 -3.48 -0.80
CA GLY A 184 9.75 -2.07 -1.08
C GLY A 184 8.84 -1.09 -0.32
N LEU A 185 7.54 -1.39 -0.21
CA LEU A 185 6.62 -0.62 0.62
C LEU A 185 7.05 -0.64 2.10
N ALA A 186 7.37 -1.81 2.63
CA ALA A 186 7.77 -1.97 4.02
C ALA A 186 9.06 -1.20 4.32
N GLU A 187 10.06 -1.32 3.45
CA GLU A 187 11.33 -0.60 3.57
C GLU A 187 11.14 0.92 3.47
N GLY A 188 10.39 1.39 2.47
CA GLY A 188 10.12 2.82 2.28
C GLY A 188 9.38 3.44 3.47
N LEU A 189 8.35 2.76 3.99
CA LEU A 189 7.64 3.17 5.20
C LEU A 189 8.59 3.24 6.41
N SER A 190 9.48 2.27 6.54
CA SER A 190 10.44 2.21 7.64
C SER A 190 11.45 3.36 7.57
N ILE A 191 11.97 3.68 6.38
CA ILE A 191 12.86 4.84 6.16
C ILE A 191 12.14 6.14 6.54
N ALA A 192 10.94 6.37 6.01
CA ALA A 192 10.17 7.58 6.26
C ALA A 192 9.85 7.75 7.76
N THR A 193 9.37 6.67 8.39
CA THR A 193 9.03 6.66 9.81
C THR A 193 10.25 6.93 10.68
N LYS A 194 11.39 6.30 10.38
CA LYS A 194 12.64 6.49 11.13
C LYS A 194 13.19 7.92 10.99
N ALA A 195 12.95 8.57 9.86
CA ALA A 195 13.27 9.97 9.62
C ALA A 195 12.28 10.96 10.29
N GLY A 196 11.24 10.47 10.97
CA GLY A 196 10.23 11.31 11.61
C GLY A 196 9.12 11.80 10.68
N VAL A 197 9.01 11.26 9.46
CA VAL A 197 7.91 11.57 8.53
C VAL A 197 6.67 10.80 8.96
N ASN A 198 5.51 11.47 8.94
CA ASN A 198 4.23 10.84 9.23
C ASN A 198 3.92 9.73 8.18
N PRO A 199 3.75 8.45 8.60
CA PRO A 199 3.50 7.34 7.69
C PRO A 199 2.26 7.51 6.80
N ALA A 200 1.18 8.11 7.32
CA ALA A 200 -0.04 8.34 6.56
C ALA A 200 0.15 9.38 5.45
N GLN A 201 0.85 10.48 5.76
CA GLN A 201 1.20 11.50 4.75
C GLN A 201 2.21 10.96 3.73
N PHE A 202 3.15 10.12 4.17
CA PHE A 202 4.08 9.46 3.25
C PHE A 202 3.33 8.53 2.28
N LEU A 203 2.37 7.73 2.76
CA LEU A 203 1.55 6.89 1.89
C LEU A 203 0.75 7.71 0.85
N GLU A 204 0.25 8.89 1.23
CA GLU A 204 -0.42 9.79 0.28
C GLU A 204 0.52 10.21 -0.85
N ILE A 205 1.76 10.59 -0.53
CA ILE A 205 2.79 10.91 -1.52
C ILE A 205 3.07 9.70 -2.42
N VAL A 206 3.27 8.51 -1.83
CA VAL A 206 3.53 7.27 -2.59
C VAL A 206 2.40 6.99 -3.58
N ARG A 207 1.13 7.12 -3.16
CA ARG A 207 -0.06 6.90 -4.00
C ARG A 207 -0.13 7.87 -5.19
N SER A 208 0.37 9.08 -5.02
CA SER A 208 0.36 10.11 -6.07
C SER A 208 1.52 9.98 -7.08
N GLY A 209 2.56 9.20 -6.76
CA GLY A 209 3.79 9.15 -7.53
C GLY A 209 4.07 7.81 -8.21
N GLY A 210 5.22 7.71 -8.87
CA GLY A 210 5.68 6.48 -9.55
C GLY A 210 6.00 5.31 -8.61
N ALA A 211 5.94 5.52 -7.29
CA ALA A 211 6.08 4.47 -6.29
C ALA A 211 4.75 3.76 -5.97
N ASN A 212 3.61 4.25 -6.49
CA ASN A 212 2.32 3.59 -6.27
C ASN A 212 2.31 2.18 -6.89
N SER A 213 1.64 1.26 -6.22
CA SER A 213 1.36 -0.07 -6.73
C SER A 213 0.09 -0.61 -6.09
N LYS A 214 -0.46 -1.70 -6.64
CA LYS A 214 -1.63 -2.33 -6.03
C LYS A 214 -1.38 -2.76 -4.58
N MET A 215 -0.14 -3.07 -4.21
CA MET A 215 0.22 -3.39 -2.83
C MET A 215 0.19 -2.18 -1.89
N VAL A 216 0.55 -0.99 -2.38
CA VAL A 216 0.39 0.26 -1.61
C VAL A 216 -1.09 0.51 -1.33
N GLU A 217 -1.94 0.38 -2.35
CA GLU A 217 -3.38 0.59 -2.22
C GLU A 217 -4.02 -0.39 -1.23
N LEU A 218 -3.66 -1.67 -1.31
CA LEU A 218 -4.29 -2.72 -0.49
C LEU A 218 -3.72 -2.83 0.92
N LYS A 219 -2.41 -2.61 1.09
CA LYS A 219 -1.70 -2.93 2.34
C LYS A 219 -1.15 -1.71 3.08
N GLY A 220 -1.05 -0.55 2.43
CA GLY A 220 -0.55 0.67 3.07
C GLY A 220 -1.33 1.00 4.34
N ASP A 221 -2.66 1.15 4.23
CA ASP A 221 -3.52 1.44 5.39
C ASP A 221 -3.51 0.30 6.40
N LYS A 222 -3.58 -0.97 5.96
CA LYS A 222 -3.49 -2.14 6.87
C LYS A 222 -2.23 -2.09 7.75
N ILE A 223 -1.08 -1.70 7.19
CA ILE A 223 0.18 -1.57 7.94
C ILE A 223 0.06 -0.47 9.00
N ILE A 224 -0.29 0.75 8.59
CA ILE A 224 -0.29 1.90 9.51
C ILE A 224 -1.44 1.82 10.53
N ASP A 225 -2.51 1.11 10.20
CA ASP A 225 -3.66 0.86 11.09
C ASP A 225 -3.51 -0.43 11.91
N ARG A 226 -2.37 -1.13 11.80
CA ARG A 226 -2.04 -2.37 12.53
C ARG A 226 -3.03 -3.52 12.30
N ASP A 227 -3.65 -3.55 11.13
CA ASP A 227 -4.55 -4.62 10.72
C ASP A 227 -3.80 -5.69 9.91
N PHE A 228 -3.30 -6.71 10.60
CA PHE A 228 -2.68 -7.89 9.96
C PHE A 228 -3.66 -9.06 9.79
N SER A 229 -4.98 -8.79 9.79
CA SER A 229 -5.97 -9.81 9.47
C SER A 229 -5.70 -10.41 8.09
N ASN A 230 -5.61 -11.74 8.05
CA ASN A 230 -5.12 -12.50 6.91
C ASN A 230 -6.06 -12.41 5.70
N GLN A 231 -5.59 -11.78 4.64
CA GLN A 231 -6.20 -11.85 3.30
C GLN A 231 -5.35 -12.70 2.35
N PHE A 232 -4.04 -12.70 2.56
CA PHE A 232 -3.11 -13.66 1.98
C PHE A 232 -1.92 -13.81 2.92
N SER A 233 -1.66 -15.03 3.40
CA SER A 233 -0.76 -15.19 4.53
C SER A 233 0.71 -15.07 4.14
N LEU A 234 1.52 -14.59 5.07
CA LEU A 234 2.96 -14.46 4.92
C LEU A 234 3.61 -15.79 4.50
N LYS A 235 3.22 -16.91 5.13
CA LYS A 235 3.75 -18.24 4.78
C LYS A 235 3.43 -18.67 3.34
N LEU A 236 2.25 -18.29 2.82
CA LEU A 236 1.85 -18.67 1.46
C LEU A 236 2.56 -17.79 0.42
N MET A 237 2.75 -16.50 0.72
CA MET A 237 3.60 -15.64 -0.12
C MET A 237 5.04 -16.19 -0.16
N LEU A 238 5.62 -16.57 0.98
CA LEU A 238 6.96 -17.16 1.01
C LEU A 238 7.04 -18.43 0.15
N LYS A 239 6.06 -19.33 0.24
CA LYS A 239 5.96 -20.52 -0.61
C LYS A 239 5.99 -20.14 -2.11
N ASP A 240 5.24 -19.13 -2.52
CA ASP A 240 5.22 -18.69 -3.92
C ASP A 240 6.56 -18.12 -4.37
N LEU A 241 7.23 -17.34 -3.52
CA LEU A 241 8.57 -16.82 -3.81
C LEU A 241 9.60 -17.96 -3.92
N GLN A 242 9.51 -18.99 -3.05
CA GLN A 242 10.38 -20.17 -3.12
C GLN A 242 10.16 -20.98 -4.41
N LEU A 243 8.91 -21.19 -4.83
CA LEU A 243 8.61 -21.81 -6.12
C LEU A 243 9.19 -21.00 -7.30
N ALA A 244 9.11 -19.67 -7.25
CA ALA A 244 9.74 -18.81 -8.26
C ALA A 244 11.28 -18.93 -8.25
N GLN A 245 11.91 -19.10 -7.08
CA GLN A 245 13.34 -19.34 -6.97
C GLN A 245 13.75 -20.67 -7.60
N GLU A 246 12.97 -21.74 -7.38
CA GLU A 246 13.22 -23.03 -8.00
C GLU A 246 13.16 -22.95 -9.54
N ILE A 247 12.16 -22.26 -10.08
CA ILE A 247 12.02 -22.05 -11.53
C ILE A 247 13.21 -21.27 -12.09
N THR A 248 13.54 -20.14 -11.48
CA THR A 248 14.62 -19.28 -11.97
C THR A 248 15.99 -19.95 -11.84
N GLY A 249 16.17 -20.82 -10.84
CA GLY A 249 17.32 -21.72 -10.74
C GLY A 249 17.43 -22.69 -11.93
N LYS A 250 16.32 -23.32 -12.34
CA LYS A 250 16.30 -24.19 -13.55
C LYS A 250 16.63 -23.43 -14.83
N PHE A 251 16.20 -22.17 -14.93
CA PHE A 251 16.52 -21.30 -16.06
C PHE A 251 17.92 -20.69 -16.00
N GLN A 252 18.64 -20.85 -14.89
CA GLN A 252 19.89 -20.15 -14.61
C GLN A 252 19.75 -18.62 -14.74
N LEU A 253 18.57 -18.09 -14.38
CA LEU A 253 18.25 -16.66 -14.46
C LEU A 253 18.55 -15.99 -13.11
N PRO A 254 19.50 -15.03 -13.04
CA PRO A 254 19.75 -14.28 -11.81
C PRO A 254 18.55 -13.39 -11.44
N THR A 255 18.03 -13.54 -10.22
CA THR A 255 16.84 -12.81 -9.74
C THR A 255 17.09 -12.15 -8.37
N PRO A 256 18.02 -11.19 -8.24
CA PRO A 256 18.46 -10.66 -6.95
C PRO A 256 17.31 -10.10 -6.08
N MET A 257 16.33 -9.42 -6.68
CA MET A 257 15.19 -8.85 -5.94
C MET A 257 14.26 -9.92 -5.37
N LEU A 258 14.04 -11.02 -6.11
CA LEU A 258 13.30 -12.18 -5.61
C LEU A 258 14.02 -12.77 -4.39
N GLN A 259 15.35 -12.83 -4.41
CA GLN A 259 16.10 -13.49 -3.35
C GLN A 259 16.00 -12.67 -2.06
N SER A 260 16.15 -11.35 -2.19
CA SER A 260 15.99 -10.40 -1.09
C SER A 260 14.57 -10.45 -0.51
N ALA A 261 13.54 -10.45 -1.36
CA ALA A 261 12.16 -10.55 -0.91
C ALA A 261 11.92 -11.88 -0.18
N ALA A 262 12.27 -13.02 -0.78
CA ALA A 262 12.10 -14.34 -0.17
C ALA A 262 12.79 -14.44 1.21
N ASN A 263 14.01 -13.91 1.33
CA ASN A 263 14.74 -13.87 2.59
C ASN A 263 14.01 -13.03 3.65
N LEU A 264 13.50 -11.85 3.29
CA LEU A 264 12.73 -11.02 4.21
C LEU A 264 11.46 -11.74 4.70
N PHE A 265 10.73 -12.40 3.79
CA PHE A 265 9.58 -13.22 4.14
C PHE A 265 9.97 -14.42 5.02
N GLN A 266 11.13 -15.05 4.78
CA GLN A 266 11.65 -16.13 5.62
C GLN A 266 11.98 -15.66 7.05
N ILE A 267 12.51 -14.44 7.20
CA ILE A 267 12.73 -13.79 8.50
C ILE A 267 11.37 -13.61 9.21
N GLY A 268 10.38 -13.05 8.52
CA GLY A 268 9.03 -12.89 9.08
C GLY A 268 8.41 -14.22 9.54
N LEU A 269 8.56 -15.28 8.75
CA LEU A 269 8.10 -16.62 9.15
C LEU A 269 8.80 -17.09 10.43
N SER A 270 10.13 -16.91 10.55
CA SER A 270 10.90 -17.30 11.73
C SER A 270 10.48 -16.55 13.02
N LYS A 271 9.85 -15.39 12.86
CA LYS A 271 9.28 -14.57 13.94
C LYS A 271 7.84 -14.96 14.33
N GLY A 272 7.28 -16.00 13.72
CA GLY A 272 5.93 -16.48 14.02
C GLY A 272 4.81 -15.78 13.24
N LEU A 273 5.15 -14.92 12.26
CA LEU A 273 4.19 -14.12 11.50
C LEU A 273 3.51 -14.90 10.36
N GLY A 274 3.72 -16.22 10.27
CA GLY A 274 3.35 -17.04 9.12
C GLY A 274 1.86 -17.07 8.79
N GLU A 275 0.99 -17.04 9.81
CA GLU A 275 -0.47 -17.06 9.65
C GLU A 275 -1.10 -15.66 9.46
N GLU A 276 -0.34 -14.61 9.77
CA GLU A 276 -0.76 -13.23 9.56
C GLU A 276 -0.76 -12.87 8.06
N ASP A 277 -1.43 -11.78 7.70
CA ASP A 277 -1.35 -11.22 6.36
C ASP A 277 0.10 -10.93 5.97
N LEU A 278 0.45 -11.08 4.68
CA LEU A 278 1.80 -10.81 4.19
C LEU A 278 2.33 -9.41 4.56
N SER A 279 1.45 -8.44 4.79
CA SER A 279 1.81 -7.10 5.28
C SER A 279 2.47 -7.07 6.66
N SER A 280 2.33 -8.13 7.47
CA SER A 280 3.00 -8.29 8.75
C SER A 280 4.53 -8.30 8.64
N VAL A 281 5.08 -8.52 7.45
CA VAL A 281 6.52 -8.47 7.19
C VAL A 281 7.16 -7.14 7.62
N ILE A 282 6.39 -6.04 7.67
CA ILE A 282 6.82 -4.74 8.21
C ILE A 282 7.36 -4.85 9.64
N GLN A 283 6.83 -5.76 10.45
CA GLN A 283 7.23 -5.95 11.84
C GLN A 283 8.71 -6.36 11.97
N CYS A 284 9.31 -6.94 10.92
CA CYS A 284 10.74 -7.20 10.89
C CYS A 284 11.55 -5.88 10.91
N TYR A 285 11.13 -4.90 10.12
CA TYR A 285 11.77 -3.59 10.10
C TYR A 285 11.51 -2.82 11.39
N GLU A 286 10.28 -2.85 11.90
CA GLU A 286 9.90 -2.18 13.16
C GLU A 286 10.79 -2.64 14.33
N GLU A 287 11.08 -3.95 14.39
CA GLU A 287 11.99 -4.52 15.38
C GLU A 287 13.43 -4.00 15.18
N TRP A 288 13.96 -4.04 13.95
CA TRP A 288 15.32 -3.57 13.67
C TRP A 288 15.50 -2.07 13.95
N MET A 289 14.49 -1.26 13.70
CA MET A 289 14.53 0.18 13.95
C MET A 289 14.12 0.57 15.37
N GLY A 290 13.55 -0.35 16.16
CA GLY A 290 13.07 -0.12 17.51
C GLY A 290 11.86 0.83 17.58
N GLN A 291 11.03 0.87 16.53
CA GLN A 291 9.92 1.81 16.40
C GLN A 291 8.86 1.24 15.46
N GLN A 292 7.58 1.39 15.82
CA GLN A 292 6.46 0.93 15.00
C GLN A 292 6.08 1.95 13.92
N VAL A 293 5.65 1.43 12.77
CA VAL A 293 5.05 2.18 11.67
C VAL A 293 3.55 2.20 11.91
N VAL A 294 3.07 3.27 12.56
CA VAL A 294 1.66 3.45 12.89
C VAL A 294 1.15 4.78 12.37
N ARG A 295 -0.14 4.83 12.03
CA ARG A 295 -0.84 6.08 11.82
C ARG A 295 -0.71 6.87 13.12
N PRO A 296 -0.12 8.08 13.09
CA PRO A 296 -0.15 8.94 14.26
C PRO A 296 -1.61 9.13 14.61
N SER A 297 -1.97 9.01 15.89
CA SER A 297 -3.27 9.50 16.34
C SER A 297 -3.45 10.90 15.76
N GLU A 298 -4.60 11.17 15.14
CA GLU A 298 -4.94 12.54 14.76
C GLU A 298 -4.57 13.43 15.94
N PRO A 299 -3.97 14.62 15.71
CA PRO A 299 -3.99 15.60 16.77
C PRO A 299 -5.48 15.74 17.11
N VAL A 300 -5.87 15.21 18.27
CA VAL A 300 -7.11 15.60 18.91
C VAL A 300 -7.06 17.12 18.79
N VAL A 301 -7.98 17.71 18.02
CA VAL A 301 -8.19 19.15 18.07
C VAL A 301 -8.41 19.38 19.55
N ALA A 302 -7.38 19.89 20.22
CA ALA A 302 -7.35 19.94 21.65
C ALA A 302 -8.50 20.85 22.02
N THR A 303 -9.61 20.27 22.48
CA THR A 303 -10.51 21.00 23.36
C THR A 303 -9.62 21.40 24.52
N GLU A 304 -9.28 22.68 24.58
CA GLU A 304 -8.40 23.28 25.56
C GLU A 304 -8.74 22.70 26.95
N LYS A 305 -7.87 21.84 27.45
CA LYS A 305 -7.84 21.45 28.85
C LYS A 305 -6.43 21.64 29.37
N PRO A 306 -6.30 22.05 30.65
CA PRO A 306 -5.20 22.87 31.10
C PRO A 306 -3.90 22.08 31.14
N ALA A 307 -2.83 22.67 30.59
CA ALA A 307 -1.51 22.07 30.53
C ALA A 307 -0.97 21.79 31.95
N SER A 308 -0.50 20.56 32.17
CA SER A 308 0.50 20.27 33.20
C SER A 308 1.87 20.78 32.73
N PRO A 309 2.84 21.05 33.64
CA PRO A 309 3.99 21.87 33.31
C PRO A 309 5.07 21.08 32.57
N LEU A 310 5.22 21.36 31.27
CA LEU A 310 6.38 20.99 30.47
C LEU A 310 7.59 21.87 30.79
N SER A 311 8.77 21.25 30.75
CA SER A 311 10.07 21.79 31.17
C SER A 311 10.52 23.03 30.38
N GLY A 312 11.27 23.91 31.04
CA GLY A 312 11.53 25.30 30.63
C GLY A 312 12.34 25.55 29.34
N ARG A 313 12.70 24.52 28.56
CA ARG A 313 13.40 24.69 27.27
C ARG A 313 12.47 24.72 26.06
N GLU A 314 11.34 24.00 26.08
CA GLU A 314 10.41 23.95 24.93
C GLU A 314 9.44 25.14 24.87
N ARG A 315 9.26 25.86 25.99
CA ARG A 315 8.41 27.07 26.04
C ARG A 315 8.93 28.25 25.22
N ARG A 316 10.18 28.25 24.74
CA ARG A 316 10.80 29.43 24.10
C ARG A 316 10.62 29.53 22.58
N ARG A 317 10.16 28.48 21.89
CA ARG A 317 10.10 28.48 20.41
C ARG A 317 8.79 29.00 19.79
N ASN A 318 7.76 29.29 20.58
CA ASN A 318 6.44 29.70 20.06
C ASN A 318 5.92 31.02 20.66
N THR A 319 6.79 31.79 21.32
CA THR A 319 6.40 33.06 21.93
C THR A 319 6.56 34.16 20.89
N ARG A 320 5.44 34.69 20.39
CA ARG A 320 5.40 35.96 19.68
C ARG A 320 5.93 37.04 20.61
N VAL A 321 7.02 37.72 20.22
CA VAL A 321 7.65 38.73 21.07
C VAL A 321 7.30 40.09 20.52
N LYS A 322 6.72 40.95 21.37
CA LYS A 322 6.44 42.33 20.98
C LYS A 322 7.75 43.11 20.89
N LEU A 323 8.09 43.51 19.68
CA LEU A 323 9.24 44.35 19.35
C LEU A 323 8.75 45.77 19.01
N ASP A 324 9.62 46.76 19.21
CA ASP A 324 9.36 48.16 18.85
C ASP A 324 10.56 48.71 18.05
N ILE A 325 11.01 47.93 17.06
CA ILE A 325 12.20 48.26 16.26
C ILE A 325 11.75 49.06 15.06
N SER A 326 12.29 50.27 14.90
CA SER A 326 12.00 51.13 13.75
C SER A 326 12.61 50.54 12.46
N LEU A 327 11.80 50.49 11.40
CA LEU A 327 12.16 49.98 10.08
C LEU A 327 11.88 51.03 9.01
N LYS A 328 12.64 50.99 7.91
CA LYS A 328 12.26 51.64 6.66
C LYS A 328 11.84 50.60 5.64
N LEU A 329 10.72 50.83 4.97
CA LEU A 329 10.19 49.92 3.94
C LEU A 329 10.22 50.62 2.60
N SER A 330 10.86 49.99 1.61
CA SER A 330 10.84 50.43 0.22
C SER A 330 9.78 49.63 -0.53
N ILE A 331 8.79 50.32 -1.10
CA ILE A 331 7.73 49.72 -1.92
C ILE A 331 8.04 50.05 -3.37
N TYR A 332 8.07 49.02 -4.22
CA TYR A 332 8.23 49.17 -5.65
C TYR A 332 6.90 48.83 -6.33
N GLN A 333 6.31 49.80 -7.02
CA GLN A 333 5.14 49.57 -7.87
C GLN A 333 5.59 49.50 -9.33
N TRP A 334 5.00 48.55 -10.05
CA TRP A 334 5.25 48.36 -11.47
C TRP A 334 4.25 49.23 -12.25
N GLU A 335 4.72 50.37 -12.77
CA GLU A 335 3.83 51.32 -13.43
C GLU A 335 3.71 51.06 -14.95
N GLN A 336 4.75 50.50 -15.61
CA GLN A 336 4.78 49.94 -16.98
C GLN A 336 6.20 49.44 -17.35
N GLU A 337 6.36 48.75 -18.50
CA GLU A 337 7.61 48.12 -18.96
C GLU A 337 8.87 48.98 -18.73
N GLY A 338 9.65 48.59 -17.72
CA GLY A 338 11.00 49.10 -17.46
C GLY A 338 11.11 50.28 -16.48
N SER A 339 10.01 50.83 -15.94
CA SER A 339 10.07 51.91 -14.94
C SER A 339 9.49 51.49 -13.58
N PHE A 340 10.27 51.73 -12.51
CA PHE A 340 9.85 51.51 -11.13
C PHE A 340 9.76 52.85 -10.40
N SER A 341 8.63 53.14 -9.77
CA SER A 341 8.52 54.18 -8.74
C SER A 341 8.72 53.54 -7.37
N GLY A 342 9.74 53.99 -6.64
CA GLY A 342 10.01 53.56 -5.27
C GLY A 342 9.45 54.57 -4.27
N GLN A 343 8.56 54.14 -3.37
CA GLN A 343 8.16 54.93 -2.21
C GLN A 343 8.76 54.34 -0.94
N ASN A 344 9.41 55.20 -0.15
CA ASN A 344 9.88 54.83 1.18
C ASN A 344 8.83 55.21 2.20
N ILE A 345 8.48 54.27 3.07
CA ILE A 345 7.58 54.48 4.20
C ILE A 345 8.24 54.00 5.48
N ASP A 346 7.83 54.58 6.60
CA ASP A 346 8.26 54.11 7.92
C ASP A 346 7.38 52.95 8.38
N GLY A 347 7.98 52.01 9.11
CA GLY A 347 7.28 50.93 9.78
C GLY A 347 7.96 50.53 11.07
N THR A 348 7.32 49.67 11.84
CA THR A 348 7.88 49.13 13.08
C THR A 348 7.77 47.62 13.06
N LEU A 349 8.87 46.92 13.34
CA LEU A 349 8.84 45.48 13.56
C LEU A 349 8.11 45.22 14.88
N PHE A 350 6.98 44.53 14.79
CA PHE A 350 6.13 44.21 15.93
C PHE A 350 6.39 42.81 16.47
N ASP A 351 6.67 41.83 15.62
CA ASP A 351 6.85 40.42 16.02
C ASP A 351 7.63 39.62 14.95
N LEU A 352 8.26 38.50 15.36
CA LEU A 352 8.94 37.54 14.49
C LEU A 352 8.53 36.10 14.85
N SER A 353 8.26 35.28 13.84
CA SER A 353 8.10 33.82 13.97
C SER A 353 9.05 33.08 13.03
N GLU A 354 9.14 31.75 13.17
CA GLU A 354 9.87 30.90 12.21
C GLU A 354 9.34 31.02 10.76
N SER A 355 8.12 31.53 10.58
CA SER A 355 7.39 31.59 9.30
C SER A 355 7.32 33.00 8.68
N GLY A 356 7.84 34.03 9.34
CA GLY A 356 7.80 35.41 8.84
C GLY A 356 7.90 36.45 9.94
N LEU A 357 7.64 37.71 9.58
CA LEU A 357 7.66 38.84 10.50
C LEU A 357 6.35 39.63 10.44
N GLN A 358 6.05 40.36 11.50
CA GLN A 358 4.89 41.24 11.59
C GLN A 358 5.36 42.69 11.70
N ILE A 359 4.92 43.55 10.78
CA ILE A 359 5.27 44.97 10.74
C ILE A 359 4.02 45.81 10.93
N THR A 360 4.11 46.93 11.64
CA THR A 360 3.09 47.97 11.63
C THR A 360 3.52 49.16 10.77
N SER A 361 2.60 49.72 9.99
CA SER A 361 2.83 50.99 9.27
C SER A 361 1.52 51.76 9.11
N ALA A 362 1.61 53.08 9.01
CA ALA A 362 0.46 53.94 8.74
C ALA A 362 0.05 53.94 7.26
N ALA A 363 0.95 53.53 6.35
CA ALA A 363 0.67 53.46 4.93
C ALA A 363 -0.10 52.15 4.59
N PRO A 364 -1.13 52.20 3.72
CA PRO A 364 -1.84 51.02 3.26
C PRO A 364 -1.00 50.23 2.25
N LEU A 365 -0.75 48.95 2.52
CA LEU A 365 -0.12 47.98 1.63
C LEU A 365 -1.18 46.98 1.15
N ALA A 366 -0.91 46.28 0.04
CA ALA A 366 -1.81 45.26 -0.52
C ALA A 366 -1.27 43.84 -0.29
N PRO A 367 -2.14 42.81 -0.28
CA PRO A 367 -1.70 41.41 -0.31
C PRO A 367 -0.84 41.12 -1.55
N ASP A 368 0.09 40.18 -1.42
CA ASP A 368 1.05 39.77 -2.46
C ASP A 368 2.05 40.84 -2.93
N MET A 369 2.04 42.02 -2.31
CA MET A 369 3.02 43.05 -2.60
C MET A 369 4.39 42.68 -2.01
N PHE A 370 5.45 42.88 -2.79
CA PHE A 370 6.83 42.76 -2.34
C PHE A 370 7.32 44.08 -1.74
N ILE A 371 7.90 44.00 -0.55
CA ILE A 371 8.51 45.12 0.15
C ILE A 371 9.96 44.78 0.48
N VAL A 372 10.82 45.78 0.44
CA VAL A 372 12.20 45.66 0.91
C VAL A 372 12.30 46.32 2.28
N ILE A 373 12.67 45.54 3.29
CA ILE A 373 12.77 45.95 4.68
C ILE A 373 14.21 46.31 4.98
N HIS A 374 14.41 47.54 5.41
CA HIS A 374 15.68 48.08 5.86
C HIS A 374 15.66 48.19 7.39
N PHE A 375 16.51 47.39 8.04
CA PHE A 375 16.77 47.47 9.47
C PHE A 375 17.70 48.67 9.77
N PRO A 376 17.75 49.14 11.04
CA PRO A 376 18.72 50.16 11.46
C PRO A 376 20.16 49.75 11.15
N GLN A 377 21.06 50.72 10.96
CA GLN A 377 22.46 50.44 10.59
C GLN A 377 23.18 49.57 11.63
N GLU A 378 22.86 49.72 12.92
CA GLU A 378 23.41 48.88 14.00
C GLU A 378 23.05 47.39 13.89
N ALA A 379 22.04 47.02 13.11
CA ALA A 379 21.67 45.63 12.90
C ALA A 379 22.66 44.86 12.02
N GLU A 380 23.48 45.57 11.22
CA GLU A 380 24.35 44.98 10.20
C GLU A 380 23.65 43.96 9.27
N LEU A 381 22.35 44.15 9.05
CA LEU A 381 21.54 43.30 8.18
C LEU A 381 21.48 43.90 6.77
N PRO A 382 21.66 43.08 5.70
CA PRO A 382 21.35 43.53 4.36
C PRO A 382 19.84 43.80 4.22
N PRO A 383 19.39 44.57 3.22
CA PRO A 383 17.97 44.73 2.93
C PRO A 383 17.28 43.38 2.72
N ILE A 384 16.17 43.15 3.42
CA ILE A 384 15.43 41.88 3.41
C ILE A 384 14.17 42.03 2.58
N THR A 385 14.01 41.20 1.55
CA THR A 385 12.77 41.18 0.76
C THR A 385 11.72 40.32 1.46
N ALA A 386 10.51 40.85 1.57
CA ALA A 386 9.36 40.15 2.13
C ALA A 386 8.12 40.36 1.28
N ARG A 387 7.22 39.37 1.29
CA ARG A 387 5.91 39.43 0.64
C ARG A 387 4.82 39.60 1.69
N VAL A 388 3.94 40.58 1.51
CA VAL A 388 2.78 40.78 2.38
C VAL A 388 1.79 39.64 2.16
N ILE A 389 1.51 38.85 3.18
CA ILE A 389 0.61 37.69 3.11
C ILE A 389 -0.68 37.88 3.91
N ARG A 390 -0.70 38.85 4.83
CA ARG A 390 -1.85 39.11 5.71
C ARG A 390 -1.87 40.57 6.13
N ILE A 391 -3.06 41.15 6.21
CA ILE A 391 -3.28 42.53 6.67
C ILE A 391 -4.31 42.49 7.79
N GLU A 392 -3.98 43.10 8.92
CA GLU A 392 -4.87 43.27 10.06
C GLU A 392 -5.02 44.76 10.37
N PRO A 393 -6.24 45.29 10.49
CA PRO A 393 -6.44 46.68 10.89
C PRO A 393 -6.03 46.88 12.37
N ASP A 394 -5.29 47.95 12.66
CA ASP A 394 -4.80 48.28 14.01
C ASP A 394 -5.02 49.78 14.32
N GLY A 395 -6.28 50.16 14.50
CA GLY A 395 -6.65 51.56 14.78
C GLY A 395 -6.36 52.52 13.63
N ARG A 396 -5.36 53.40 13.78
CA ARG A 396 -4.91 54.37 12.75
C ARG A 396 -3.76 53.84 11.89
N SER A 397 -3.27 52.64 12.16
CA SER A 397 -2.23 51.95 11.40
C SER A 397 -2.72 50.58 10.95
N PHE A 398 -1.90 49.93 10.12
CA PHE A 398 -2.12 48.57 9.64
C PHE A 398 -1.00 47.68 10.13
N ARG A 399 -1.35 46.42 10.42
CA ARG A 399 -0.42 45.38 10.83
C ARG A 399 -0.31 44.33 9.73
N TYR A 400 0.90 44.12 9.24
CA TYR A 400 1.20 43.30 8.07
C TYR A 400 1.96 42.05 8.48
N GLY A 401 1.38 40.88 8.21
CA GLY A 401 2.12 39.62 8.23
C GLY A 401 2.91 39.48 6.93
N CYS A 402 4.23 39.35 7.03
CA CYS A 402 5.15 39.33 5.90
C CYS A 402 5.94 38.03 5.89
N MET A 403 5.93 37.33 4.76
CA MET A 403 6.74 36.13 4.53
C MET A 403 8.09 36.54 3.95
N LEU A 404 9.18 36.09 4.58
CA LEU A 404 10.54 36.41 4.14
C LEU A 404 10.92 35.55 2.92
N SER A 405 11.43 36.17 1.86
CA SER A 405 11.85 35.43 0.67
C SER A 405 13.30 34.94 0.83
N ALA A 406 13.50 33.61 0.79
CA ALA A 406 14.81 32.93 0.63
C ALA A 406 16.02 33.59 1.33
N LEU A 407 15.90 33.85 2.64
CA LEU A 407 17.01 34.41 3.41
C LEU A 407 18.20 33.45 3.47
N PRO A 408 19.43 33.89 3.11
CA PRO A 408 20.63 33.09 3.32
C PRO A 408 20.78 32.73 4.80
N PRO A 409 21.24 31.49 5.14
CA PRO A 409 21.33 31.04 6.54
C PRO A 409 22.10 31.98 7.48
N TYR A 410 23.16 32.62 6.99
CA TYR A 410 23.95 33.56 7.80
C TYR A 410 23.19 34.86 8.14
N VAL A 411 22.33 35.34 7.24
CA VAL A 411 21.48 36.53 7.48
C VAL A 411 20.41 36.20 8.51
N ARG A 412 19.85 34.98 8.44
CA ARG A 412 18.88 34.49 9.42
C ARG A 412 19.45 34.46 10.83
N ILE A 413 20.66 33.90 11.00
CA ILE A 413 21.34 33.86 12.31
C ILE A 413 21.61 35.27 12.84
N LYS A 414 22.07 36.21 12.00
CA LYS A 414 22.28 37.61 12.40
C LYS A 414 20.98 38.29 12.82
N LEU A 415 19.88 38.04 12.10
CA LEU A 415 18.57 38.61 12.42
C LEU A 415 18.05 38.07 13.76
N GLU A 416 18.17 36.77 13.99
CA GLU A 416 17.81 36.13 15.26
C GLU A 416 18.62 36.73 16.42
N GLN A 417 19.94 36.90 16.24
CA GLN A 417 20.81 37.49 17.25
C GLN A 417 20.52 38.97 17.55
N TYR A 418 20.32 39.79 16.51
CA TYR A 418 19.95 41.20 16.68
C TYR A 418 18.65 41.36 17.49
N ILE A 419 17.68 40.48 17.25
CA ILE A 419 16.41 40.47 17.97
C ILE A 419 16.59 40.01 19.42
N GLU A 420 17.38 38.96 19.67
CA GLU A 420 17.70 38.52 21.04
C GLU A 420 18.32 39.66 21.87
N ASP A 421 19.25 40.43 21.28
CA ASP A 421 19.86 41.59 21.93
C ASP A 421 18.83 42.69 22.24
N HIS A 422 17.88 42.96 21.34
CA HIS A 422 16.83 43.97 21.55
C HIS A 422 15.81 43.54 22.61
N ILE A 423 15.50 42.25 22.71
CA ILE A 423 14.62 41.70 23.74
C ILE A 423 15.30 41.77 25.10
N ALA A 424 16.62 41.50 25.17
CA ALA A 424 17.40 41.58 26.40
C ALA A 424 17.50 43.02 26.96
N TYR A 425 17.45 44.05 26.09
CA TYR A 425 17.44 45.46 26.50
C TYR A 425 16.03 45.99 26.88
N ALA A 426 14.97 45.31 26.48
CA ALA A 426 13.57 45.72 26.74
C ALA A 426 12.96 45.10 28.02
N MET A 427 13.65 44.14 28.65
CA MET A 427 13.38 43.62 30.00
C MET A 427 14.25 44.34 31.04
#